data_AF-A0A533TK31-F1
#
_entry.id   AF-A0A533TK31-F1
#
_cell.length_a   1.000
_cell.length_b   1.000
_cell.length_c   1.000
_cell.angle_alpha   90.00
_cell.angle_beta   90.00
_cell.angle_gamma   90.00
#
_symmetry.space_group_name_H-M   'P 1'
#
loop_
_entity.id
_entity.type
_entity.pdbx_description
1 polymer ?
#
loop_
_entity_poly.entity_id
_entity_poly.type
_entity_poly.pdbx_seq_one_letter_code
_entity_poly.pdbx_strand_id
1 'polypeptide(L)' 'MPLGAVNYILIALGVLVIAGSYGIMFLEKEVDGFFALFVSPISLVAAYGWIIFAVLYRPSQRENS' A
#
# COMPACT_ATOMS: atom_id res chain seq x y z
N MET A 1 9.95 -6.81 -17.40
CA MET A 1 9.70 -5.52 -16.73
C MET A 1 10.78 -5.32 -15.67
N PRO A 2 11.24 -4.09 -15.38
CA PRO A 2 12.33 -3.84 -14.43
C PRO A 2 12.05 -4.29 -12.98
N LEU A 3 10.77 -4.49 -12.64
CA LEU A 3 10.27 -5.09 -11.40
C LEU A 3 9.74 -6.50 -11.67
N GLY A 4 10.00 -7.44 -10.75
CA GLY A 4 9.48 -8.81 -10.83
C GLY A 4 7.97 -8.88 -10.55
N ALA A 5 7.31 -9.97 -10.96
CA ALA A 5 5.87 -10.17 -10.75
C ALA A 5 5.46 -10.04 -9.26
N VAL A 6 6.32 -10.51 -8.35
CA VAL A 6 6.12 -10.41 -6.90
C VAL A 6 6.09 -8.95 -6.44
N ASN A 7 7.01 -8.12 -6.90
CA ASN A 7 7.03 -6.69 -6.57
C ASN A 7 5.75 -5.99 -7.03
N TYR A 8 5.27 -6.30 -8.24
CA TYR A 8 4.03 -5.73 -8.75
C TYR A 8 2.82 -6.10 -7.89
N ILE A 9 2.74 -7.35 -7.42
CA ILE A 9 1.68 -7.78 -6.49
C ILE A 9 1.79 -7.03 -5.16
N LEU A 10 3.00 -6.91 -4.60
CA LEU A 10 3.23 -6.19 -3.35
C LEU A 10 2.86 -4.69 -3.46
N ILE A 11 3.21 -4.05 -4.57
CA ILE A 11 2.82 -2.67 -4.86
C ILE A 11 1.30 -2.57 -5.02
N ALA A 12 0.67 -3.48 -5.75
CA ALA A 12 -0.78 -3.50 -5.94
C ALA A 12 -1.54 -3.63 -4.61
N LEU A 13 -1.04 -4.44 -3.68
CA LEU A 13 -1.58 -4.53 -2.32
C LEU A 13 -1.46 -3.20 -1.58
N GLY A 14 -0.31 -2.51 -1.66
CA GLY A 14 -0.15 -1.19 -1.08
C GLY A 14 -1.13 -0.16 -1.65
N VAL A 15 -1.32 -0.16 -2.97
CA VAL A 15 -2.28 0.72 -3.65
C VAL A 15 -3.72 0.41 -3.23
N LEU A 16 -4.07 -0.87 -3.06
CA LEU A 16 -5.39 -1.27 -2.55
C LEU A 16 -5.64 -0.75 -1.13
N VAL A 17 -4.63 -0.78 -0.27
CA VAL A 17 -4.75 -0.20 1.08
C VAL A 17 -5.01 1.30 1.01
N ILE A 18 -4.27 2.04 0.17
CA ILE A 18 -4.50 3.48 -0.05
C ILE A 18 -5.94 3.73 -0.51
N ALA A 19 -6.38 3.01 -1.54
CA ALA A 19 -7.73 3.13 -2.07
C ALA A 19 -8.80 2.79 -1.02
N GLY A 20 -8.56 1.77 -0.19
CA GLY A 20 -9.42 1.39 0.92
C GLY A 20 -9.52 2.47 2.00
N SER A 21 -8.40 3.05 2.41
CA SER A 21 -8.36 4.14 3.41
C SER A 21 -9.22 5.33 2.96
N TYR A 22 -9.03 5.79 1.71
CA TYR A 22 -9.86 6.87 1.16
C TYR A 22 -11.31 6.44 0.88
N GLY A 23 -11.53 5.19 0.47
CA GLY A 23 -12.87 4.66 0.22
C GLY A 23 -13.72 4.61 1.49
N ILE A 24 -13.14 4.22 2.62
CA ILE A 24 -13.83 4.20 3.91
C ILE A 24 -14.13 5.63 4.38
N MET A 25 -13.18 6.56 4.28
CA MET A 25 -13.42 7.98 4.57
C MET A 25 -14.54 8.56 3.68
N PHE A 26 -14.57 8.18 2.40
CA PHE A 26 -15.61 8.60 1.47
C PHE A 26 -17.00 8.08 1.88
N LEU A 27 -17.09 6.87 2.40
CA LEU A 27 -18.33 6.30 2.94
C LEU A 27 -18.76 6.96 4.25
N GLU A 28 -17.80 7.31 5.11
CA GLU A 28 -18.06 7.99 6.40
C GLU A 28 -18.65 9.40 6.19
N LYS A 29 -18.35 10.06 5.07
CA LYS A 29 -18.86 11.41 4.70
C LYS A 29 -18.61 12.51 5.75
N GLU A 30 -17.77 12.25 6.73
CA GLU A 30 -17.36 13.20 7.76
C GLU A 30 -15.86 13.43 7.67
N VAL A 31 -15.47 14.71 7.55
CA VAL A 31 -14.05 15.11 7.49
C VAL A 31 -13.36 14.88 8.83
N ASP A 32 -14.11 15.04 9.92
CA ASP A 32 -13.68 14.76 11.29
C ASP A 32 -14.18 13.38 11.79
N GLY A 33 -14.41 12.45 10.85
CA GLY A 33 -14.79 11.07 11.15
C GLY A 33 -13.67 10.28 11.83
N PHE A 34 -14.04 9.21 12.55
CA PHE A 34 -13.08 8.38 13.26
C PHE A 34 -12.05 7.75 12.31
N PHE A 35 -12.48 7.29 11.13
CA PHE A 35 -11.55 6.72 10.17
C PHE A 35 -10.65 7.80 9.58
N ALA A 36 -11.20 8.98 9.34
CA ALA A 36 -10.43 10.10 8.81
C ALA A 36 -9.29 10.55 9.73
N LEU A 37 -9.55 10.65 11.04
CA LEU A 37 -8.59 11.14 12.03
C LEU A 37 -7.62 10.08 12.55
N PHE A 38 -8.05 8.83 12.71
CA PHE A 38 -7.24 7.81 13.40
C PHE A 38 -6.74 6.70 12.47
N VAL A 39 -7.58 6.22 11.56
CA VAL A 39 -7.26 5.02 10.75
C VAL A 39 -6.49 5.39 9.50
N SER A 40 -6.92 6.42 8.80
CA SER A 40 -6.34 6.83 7.52
C SER A 40 -4.90 7.35 7.61
N PRO A 41 -4.51 8.19 8.58
CA PRO A 41 -3.12 8.64 8.68
C PRO A 41 -2.16 7.45 8.88
N ILE A 42 -2.52 6.51 9.76
CA ILE A 42 -1.69 5.34 10.07
C ILE A 42 -1.64 4.40 8.86
N SER A 43 -2.79 4.08 8.27
CA SER A 43 -2.87 3.16 7.12
C SER A 43 -2.19 3.72 5.88
N LEU A 44 -2.28 5.02 5.61
CA LEU A 44 -1.59 5.66 4.50
C LEU A 44 -0.06 5.63 4.70
N VAL A 45 0.43 5.99 5.89
CA VAL A 45 1.87 5.90 6.20
C VAL A 45 2.38 4.47 6.06
N ALA A 46 1.64 3.49 6.59
CA ALA A 46 1.97 2.08 6.46
C ALA A 46 1.98 1.63 4.99
N ALA A 47 0.99 2.05 4.19
CA ALA A 47 0.90 1.71 2.78
C ALA A 47 2.05 2.31 1.95
N TYR A 48 2.42 3.57 2.20
CA TYR A 48 3.59 4.16 1.55
C TYR A 48 4.89 3.46 1.95
N GLY A 49 5.06 3.16 3.23
CA GLY A 49 6.21 2.37 3.71
C GLY A 49 6.27 0.99 3.06
N TRP A 50 5.12 0.34 2.90
CA TRP A 50 5.00 -0.95 2.21
C TRP A 50 5.34 -0.86 0.73
N ILE A 51 4.86 0.16 0.02
CA ILE A 51 5.18 0.37 -1.41
C ILE A 51 6.68 0.63 -1.57
N ILE A 52 7.29 1.45 -0.71
CA ILE A 52 8.75 1.67 -0.72
C ILE A 52 9.47 0.35 -0.51
N PHE A 53 9.07 -0.45 0.49
CA PHE A 53 9.63 -1.78 0.71
C PHE A 53 9.46 -2.67 -0.51
N ALA A 54 8.28 -2.70 -1.14
CA ALA A 54 8.00 -3.51 -2.31
C ALA A 54 8.81 -3.10 -3.54
N VAL A 55 9.10 -1.80 -3.70
CA VAL A 55 9.96 -1.27 -4.77
C VAL A 55 11.43 -1.62 -4.50
N LEU A 56 11.89 -1.48 -3.26
CA LEU A 56 13.26 -1.77 -2.86
C LEU A 56 13.54 -3.27 -2.72
N TYR A 57 12.50 -4.09 -2.54
CA TYR A 57 12.61 -5.53 -2.44
C TYR A 57 13.06 -6.10 -3.77
N ARG A 58 14.38 -6.19 -3.98
CA ARG A 58 14.90 -6.87 -5.15
C ARG A 58 14.84 -8.37 -4.84
N PRO A 59 14.00 -9.17 -5.51
CA PRO A 59 14.18 -10.61 -5.43
C PRO A 59 15.60 -10.84 -5.93
N SER A 60 16.49 -11.28 -5.04
CA SER A 60 17.77 -11.86 -5.46
C SER A 60 17.39 -12.82 -6.56
N GLN A 61 17.94 -12.61 -7.76
CA GLN A 61 17.78 -13.56 -8.85
C GLN A 61 17.92 -14.93 -8.21
N ARG A 62 16.83 -15.69 -8.14
CA ARG A 62 16.99 -17.13 -7.94
C ARG A 62 17.71 -17.53 -9.20
N GLU A 63 19.03 -17.60 -9.06
CA GLU A 63 19.91 -18.44 -9.84
C GLU A 63 19.20 -19.78 -9.92
N ASN A 64 18.42 -19.94 -10.98
CA ASN A 64 17.90 -21.25 -11.34
C ASN A 64 19.13 -22.02 -11.80
N SER A 65 19.63 -22.84 -10.88
CA SER A 65 20.52 -23.97 -11.14
C SER A 65 20.00 -24.87 -12.27
#